data_AF-A0A3C1A5B4-F1
#
_entry.id   AF-A0A3C1A5B4-F1
#
_cell.length_a   1.000
_cell.length_b   1.000
_cell.length_c   1.000
_cell.angle_alpha   90.00
_cell.angle_beta   90.00
_cell.angle_gamma   90.00
#
_symmetry.space_group_name_H-M   'P 1'
#
loop_
_entity.id
_entity.type
_entity.pdbx_description
1 polymer ?
#
loop_
_entity_poly.entity_id
_entity_poly.type
_entity_poly.pdbx_seq_one_letter_code
_entity_poly.pdbx_strand_id
1 'polypeptide(L)'
;MTEQEQKKAAKEFVKQWAGRGYEKGESQPFWISLLQDVFGVDKPTEYITFEQQVHLDHTAFIDGYINATKVMIEQKSIDKDLRKPIRQSDDTLLTPFQQAKRYITELPLSKHPRWVVT
;
A
#
# COMPACT_ATOMS: atom_id res chain seq x y z
N MET A 1 15.13 -17.69 -0.81
CA MET A 1 14.80 -17.57 -2.24
C MET A 1 16.00 -17.00 -2.98
N THR A 2 16.37 -17.63 -4.09
CA THR A 2 17.42 -17.15 -5.00
C THR A 2 16.87 -16.09 -5.96
N GLU A 3 17.74 -15.33 -6.62
CA GLU A 3 17.33 -14.32 -7.62
C GLU A 3 16.55 -14.95 -8.79
N GLN A 4 16.94 -16.15 -9.22
CA GLN A 4 16.26 -16.87 -10.30
C GLN A 4 14.84 -17.30 -9.89
N GLU A 5 14.67 -17.82 -8.68
CA GLU A 5 13.37 -18.17 -8.11
C GLU A 5 12.48 -16.94 -7.98
N GLN A 6 13.02 -15.82 -7.46
CA GLN A 6 12.28 -14.56 -7.34
C GLN A 6 11.81 -14.03 -8.69
N LYS A 7 12.67 -14.06 -9.72
CA LYS A 7 12.28 -13.65 -11.09
C LYS A 7 11.17 -14.52 -11.66
N LYS A 8 11.19 -15.82 -11.37
CA LYS A 8 10.12 -16.74 -11.78
C LYS A 8 8.81 -16.42 -11.05
N ALA A 9 8.86 -16.27 -9.72
CA ALA A 9 7.71 -15.93 -8.91
C ALA A 9 7.09 -14.58 -9.32
N ALA A 10 7.91 -13.57 -9.61
CA ALA A 10 7.44 -12.28 -10.11
C ALA A 10 6.66 -12.40 -11.43
N LYS A 11 7.09 -13.27 -12.35
CA LYS A 11 6.36 -13.52 -13.62
C LYS A 11 5.02 -14.20 -13.37
N GLU A 12 4.96 -15.13 -12.43
CA GLU A 12 3.72 -15.82 -12.05
C GLU A 12 2.75 -14.88 -11.34
N PHE A 13 3.26 -14.08 -10.41
CA PHE A 13 2.52 -13.02 -9.72
C PHE A 13 1.88 -12.05 -10.71
N VAL A 14 2.64 -11.52 -11.68
CA VAL A 14 2.09 -10.61 -12.70
C VAL A 14 0.98 -11.27 -13.51
N LYS A 15 1.10 -12.56 -13.87
CA LYS A 15 0.03 -13.28 -14.58
C LYS A 15 -1.23 -13.44 -13.73
N GLN A 16 -1.07 -13.75 -12.44
CA GLN A 16 -2.18 -13.90 -11.51
C GLN A 16 -2.93 -12.57 -11.28
N TRP A 17 -2.19 -11.46 -11.26
CA TRP A 17 -2.72 -10.13 -10.97
C TRP A 17 -3.10 -9.33 -12.22
N ALA A 18 -2.86 -9.87 -13.42
CA ALA A 18 -3.23 -9.23 -14.67
C ALA A 18 -4.75 -8.99 -14.75
N GLY A 19 -5.14 -7.74 -15.00
CA GLY A 19 -6.55 -7.34 -15.11
C GLY A 19 -7.31 -7.29 -13.78
N ARG A 20 -6.65 -7.56 -12.65
CA ARG A 20 -7.18 -7.39 -11.29
C ARG A 20 -6.87 -5.98 -10.79
N GLY A 21 -7.58 -5.51 -9.77
CA GLY A 21 -7.43 -4.15 -9.26
C GLY A 21 -8.65 -3.58 -8.58
N TYR A 22 -9.55 -4.43 -8.08
CA TYR A 22 -10.67 -3.99 -7.26
C TYR A 22 -10.16 -3.65 -5.85
N GLU A 23 -9.96 -2.35 -5.61
CA GLU A 23 -9.30 -1.80 -4.42
C GLU A 23 -9.86 -2.34 -3.09
N LYS A 24 -11.18 -2.38 -2.92
CA LYS A 24 -11.78 -2.79 -1.64
C LYS A 24 -11.63 -4.28 -1.32
N GLY A 25 -11.54 -5.14 -2.34
CA GLY A 25 -11.49 -6.60 -2.14
C GLY A 25 -10.10 -7.20 -2.32
N GLU A 26 -9.21 -6.52 -3.04
CA GLU A 26 -7.98 -7.11 -3.54
C GLU A 26 -6.70 -6.44 -3.03
N SER A 27 -6.77 -5.27 -2.38
CA SER A 27 -5.58 -4.55 -1.91
C SER A 27 -4.78 -5.35 -0.88
N GLN A 28 -5.42 -5.85 0.19
CA GLN A 28 -4.70 -6.62 1.21
C GLN A 28 -4.15 -7.95 0.66
N PRO A 29 -4.92 -8.76 -0.08
CA PRO A 29 -4.39 -9.96 -0.73
C PRO A 29 -3.24 -9.68 -1.70
N PHE A 30 -3.25 -8.55 -2.41
CA PHE A 30 -2.16 -8.14 -3.31
C PHE A 30 -0.84 -8.01 -2.57
N TRP A 31 -0.80 -7.23 -1.49
CA TRP A 31 0.42 -7.01 -0.73
C TRP A 31 0.90 -8.27 0.00
N ILE A 32 -0.02 -9.05 0.56
CA ILE A 32 0.33 -10.32 1.21
C ILE A 32 0.97 -11.28 0.19
N SER A 33 0.34 -11.48 -0.97
CA SER A 33 0.88 -12.34 -2.03
C SER A 33 2.20 -11.80 -2.57
N LEU A 34 2.35 -10.48 -2.75
CA LEU A 34 3.61 -9.91 -3.21
C LEU A 34 4.75 -10.18 -2.22
N LEU A 35 4.52 -9.91 -0.94
CA LEU A 35 5.52 -10.10 0.11
C LEU A 35 5.89 -11.58 0.27
N GLN A 36 4.90 -12.47 0.27
CA GLN A 36 5.12 -13.90 0.45
C GLN A 36 5.73 -14.55 -0.79
N ASP A 37 5.06 -14.42 -1.93
CA ASP A 37 5.33 -15.24 -3.11
C ASP A 37 6.51 -14.67 -3.90
N VAL A 38 6.67 -13.34 -3.93
CA VAL A 38 7.73 -12.66 -4.70
C VAL A 38 8.90 -12.20 -3.84
N PHE A 39 8.69 -11.84 -2.57
CA PHE A 39 9.80 -11.45 -1.69
C PHE A 39 10.20 -12.55 -0.68
N GLY A 40 9.46 -13.66 -0.60
CA GLY A 40 9.80 -14.77 0.29
C GLY A 40 9.69 -14.40 1.77
N VAL A 41 8.88 -13.40 2.12
CA VAL A 41 8.62 -13.02 3.51
C VAL A 41 7.71 -14.07 4.13
N ASP A 42 8.23 -14.78 5.14
CA ASP A 42 7.41 -15.70 5.93
C ASP A 42 6.39 -14.93 6.77
N LYS A 43 5.15 -15.41 6.82
CA LYS A 43 4.01 -14.80 7.53
C LYS A 43 3.92 -13.26 7.38
N PRO A 44 3.68 -12.73 6.16
CA PRO A 44 3.66 -11.28 5.93
C PRO A 44 2.73 -10.49 6.87
N THR A 45 1.63 -11.11 7.30
CA THR A 45 0.64 -10.52 8.22
C THR A 45 1.21 -10.17 9.59
N GLU A 46 2.39 -10.66 9.97
CA GLU A 46 3.11 -10.22 11.18
C GLU A 46 3.90 -8.91 10.98
N TYR A 47 4.12 -8.50 9.72
CA TYR A 47 4.97 -7.37 9.36
C TYR A 47 4.22 -6.19 8.72
N ILE A 48 3.20 -6.46 7.91
CA ILE A 48 2.34 -5.43 7.30
C ILE A 48 1.03 -5.32 8.09
N THR A 49 0.65 -4.08 8.41
CA THR A 49 -0.66 -3.75 8.98
C THR A 49 -1.48 -3.00 7.95
N PHE A 50 -2.77 -3.27 7.87
CA PHE A 50 -3.70 -2.61 6.96
C PHE A 50 -4.73 -1.79 7.74
N GLU A 51 -5.36 -0.84 7.06
CA GLU A 51 -6.47 -0.04 7.59
C GLU A 51 -6.13 0.63 8.93
N GLN A 52 -4.90 1.14 9.07
CA GLN A 52 -4.50 1.80 10.30
C GLN A 52 -5.19 3.17 10.35
N GLN A 53 -6.02 3.39 11.37
CA GLN A 53 -6.73 4.65 11.54
C GLN A 53 -5.77 5.82 11.75
N VAL A 54 -6.06 6.92 11.06
CA VAL A 54 -5.42 8.24 11.21
C VAL A 54 -6.50 9.24 11.61
N HIS A 55 -6.20 10.06 12.61
CA HIS A 55 -7.13 11.05 13.14
C HIS A 55 -6.89 12.38 12.42
N LEU A 56 -7.60 12.59 11.32
CA LEU A 56 -7.75 13.91 10.70
C LEU A 56 -9.00 14.60 11.29
N ASP A 57 -9.45 15.69 10.68
CA ASP A 57 -10.78 16.28 10.93
C ASP A 57 -11.94 15.30 10.67
N HIS A 58 -11.64 14.18 10.02
CA HIS A 58 -12.51 13.02 9.80
C HIS A 58 -11.70 11.72 9.99
N THR A 59 -12.39 10.58 10.10
CA THR A 59 -11.73 9.27 10.15
C THR A 59 -11.17 8.89 8.79
N ALA A 60 -9.86 8.65 8.73
CA ALA A 60 -9.18 8.12 7.55
C ALA A 60 -8.36 6.88 7.92
N PHE A 61 -7.92 6.13 6.92
CA PHE A 61 -7.17 4.89 7.10
C PHE A 61 -5.97 4.87 6.14
N ILE A 62 -4.83 4.39 6.62
CA ILE A 62 -3.67 4.06 5.79
C ILE A 62 -3.89 2.66 5.22
N ASP A 63 -3.80 2.52 3.89
CA ASP A 63 -4.07 1.24 3.23
C ASP A 63 -3.10 0.15 3.71
N GLY A 64 -1.80 0.45 3.78
CA GLY A 64 -0.80 -0.50 4.30
C GLY A 64 0.40 0.18 4.95
N TYR A 65 0.97 -0.46 5.97
CA TYR A 65 2.17 0.02 6.63
C TYR A 65 3.08 -1.13 7.07
N ILE A 66 4.38 -1.06 6.73
CA ILE A 66 5.39 -2.02 7.15
C ILE A 66 6.32 -1.34 8.15
N ASN A 67 6.19 -1.68 9.42
CA ASN A 67 6.84 -0.94 10.50
C ASN A 67 8.37 -1.11 10.50
N ALA A 68 8.87 -2.31 10.25
CA ALA A 68 10.30 -2.62 10.29
C ALA A 68 11.13 -1.79 9.29
N THR A 69 10.55 -1.49 8.12
CA THR A 69 11.21 -0.76 7.03
C THR A 69 10.68 0.66 6.85
N LYS A 70 9.67 1.06 7.65
CA LYS A 70 8.99 2.35 7.58
C LYS A 70 8.45 2.64 6.18
N VAL A 71 7.74 1.67 5.60
CA VAL A 71 7.07 1.82 4.29
C VAL A 71 5.59 2.09 4.54
N MET A 72 5.09 3.21 4.02
CA MET A 72 3.66 3.51 3.95
C MET A 72 3.16 3.29 2.53
N ILE A 73 1.98 2.70 2.40
CA ILE A 73 1.34 2.38 1.14
C ILE A 73 0.01 3.12 1.10
N GLU A 74 -0.23 3.82 -0.01
CA GLU A 74 -1.52 4.41 -0.38
C GLU A 74 -1.90 3.87 -1.76
N GLN A 75 -2.73 2.84 -1.80
CA GLN A 75 -3.11 2.13 -3.00
C GLN A 75 -4.35 2.75 -3.64
N LYS A 76 -4.48 2.59 -4.96
CA LYS A 76 -5.71 2.92 -5.70
C LYS A 76 -6.08 1.80 -6.67
N SER A 77 -7.34 1.78 -7.10
CA SER A 77 -7.80 0.87 -8.15
C SER A 77 -7.08 1.09 -9.49
N ILE A 78 -7.04 0.05 -10.32
CA ILE A 78 -6.28 0.01 -11.58
C ILE A 78 -6.66 1.12 -12.59
N ASP A 79 -7.88 1.64 -12.50
CA ASP A 79 -8.41 2.70 -13.36
C ASP A 79 -8.03 4.12 -12.90
N LYS A 80 -7.33 4.27 -11.75
CA LYS A 80 -6.92 5.58 -11.24
C LYS A 80 -5.56 5.99 -11.77
N ASP A 81 -5.48 7.25 -12.20
CA ASP A 81 -4.21 7.91 -12.52
C ASP A 81 -3.56 8.42 -11.23
N LEU A 82 -2.52 7.73 -10.77
CA LEU A 82 -1.80 8.03 -9.53
C LEU A 82 -1.10 9.40 -9.53
N ARG A 83 -1.00 10.06 -10.69
CA ARG A 83 -0.37 11.38 -10.81
C ARG A 83 -1.39 12.51 -10.87
N LYS A 84 -2.69 12.20 -10.87
CA LYS A 84 -3.76 13.20 -10.90
C LYS A 84 -4.46 13.29 -9.55
N PRO A 85 -5.01 14.47 -9.21
CA PRO A 85 -5.85 14.60 -8.03
C PRO A 85 -7.08 13.70 -8.13
N ILE A 86 -7.38 13.00 -7.03
CA ILE A 86 -8.54 12.14 -6.84
C ILE A 86 -9.36 12.74 -5.69
N ARG A 87 -10.69 12.75 -5.84
CA ARG A 87 -11.61 13.24 -4.82
C ARG A 87 -11.59 12.31 -3.61
N GLN A 88 -11.37 12.90 -2.44
CA GLN A 88 -11.33 12.22 -1.15
C GLN A 88 -12.70 12.22 -0.47
N SER A 89 -12.82 11.49 0.65
CA SER A 89 -14.06 11.42 1.44
C SER A 89 -14.48 12.77 2.04
N ASP A 90 -13.52 13.69 2.24
CA ASP A 90 -13.75 15.07 2.70
C ASP A 90 -13.84 16.09 1.55
N ASP A 91 -14.11 15.61 0.32
CA ASP A 91 -14.22 16.40 -0.91
C ASP A 91 -12.94 17.12 -1.37
N THR A 92 -11.82 16.97 -0.66
CA THR A 92 -10.54 17.49 -1.11
C THR A 92 -10.04 16.76 -2.36
N LEU A 93 -9.23 17.44 -3.17
CA LEU A 93 -8.59 16.88 -4.36
C LEU A 93 -7.10 16.69 -4.07
N LEU A 94 -6.68 15.43 -3.89
CA LEU A 94 -5.30 15.07 -3.59
C LEU A 94 -4.85 13.96 -4.54
N THR A 95 -3.61 14.04 -5.01
CA THR A 95 -2.94 12.85 -5.55
C THR A 95 -2.76 11.83 -4.42
N PRO A 96 -2.68 10.51 -4.70
CA PRO A 96 -2.36 9.50 -3.69
C PRO A 96 -1.12 9.84 -2.85
N PHE A 97 -0.08 10.39 -3.47
CA PHE A 97 1.12 10.81 -2.73
C PHE A 97 0.85 11.98 -1.77
N GLN A 98 0.05 12.97 -2.19
CA GLN A 98 -0.35 14.07 -1.30
C GLN A 98 -1.25 13.59 -0.15
N GLN A 99 -2.13 12.63 -0.41
CA GLN A 99 -2.94 11.97 0.62
C GLN A 99 -2.06 11.28 1.66
N ALA A 100 -1.12 10.43 1.22
CA ALA A 100 -0.14 9.81 2.11
C ALA A 100 0.65 10.86 2.92
N LYS A 101 1.11 11.94 2.28
CA LYS A 101 1.79 13.05 2.99
C LYS A 101 0.93 13.68 4.07
N ARG A 102 -0.38 13.85 3.83
CA ARG A 102 -1.32 14.36 4.83
C ARG A 102 -1.46 13.39 6.01
N TYR A 103 -1.48 12.08 5.78
CA TYR A 103 -1.47 11.12 6.88
C TYR A 103 -0.20 11.21 7.72
N ILE A 104 0.96 11.40 7.08
CA ILE A 104 2.25 11.50 7.77
C ILE A 104 2.29 12.67 8.76
N THR A 105 1.64 13.81 8.46
CA THR A 105 1.63 14.97 9.37
C THR A 105 0.90 14.70 10.68
N GLU A 106 -0.05 13.76 10.68
CA GLU A 106 -0.79 13.36 11.88
C GLU A 106 -0.13 12.22 12.66
N LEU A 107 0.93 11.61 12.12
CA LEU A 107 1.65 10.54 12.80
C LEU A 107 2.72 11.11 13.73
N PRO A 108 2.98 10.47 14.88
CA PRO A 108 4.13 10.80 15.70
C PRO A 108 5.42 10.56 14.90
N LEU A 109 6.45 11.37 15.14
CA LEU A 109 7.74 11.33 14.41
C LEU A 109 8.36 9.91 14.36
N SER A 110 8.18 9.12 15.42
CA SER A 110 8.66 7.73 15.46
C SER A 110 8.04 6.84 14.37
N LYS A 111 6.80 7.14 13.96
CA LYS A 111 6.02 6.47 12.91
C LYS A 111 6.08 7.16 11.55
N HIS A 112 6.93 8.17 11.37
CA HIS A 112 7.10 8.76 10.03
C HIS A 112 7.72 7.74 9.07
N PRO A 113 7.12 7.49 7.91
CA PRO A 113 7.65 6.56 6.94
C PRO A 113 8.94 7.10 6.33
N ARG A 114 9.85 6.21 5.97
CA ARG A 114 11.01 6.49 5.12
C ARG A 114 10.62 6.45 3.65
N TRP A 115 9.67 5.59 3.30
CA TRP A 115 9.22 5.36 1.92
C TRP A 115 7.70 5.46 1.84
N VAL A 116 7.21 6.09 0.78
CA VAL A 116 5.80 6.13 0.42
C VAL A 116 5.64 5.45 -0.93
N VAL A 117 4.72 4.51 -1.02
CA VAL A 117 4.37 3.79 -2.24
C VAL A 117 2.94 4.14 -2.63
N THR A 118 2.73 4.52 -3.89
CA THR A 118 1.44 4.87 -4.47
C THR A 118 1.27 4.20 -5.81
#